data_AF-F2IGJ5-F1
#
_entry.id   AF-F2IGJ5-F1
#
_cell.length_a   1.000
_cell.length_b   1.000
_cell.length_c   1.000
_cell.angle_alpha   90.00
_cell.angle_beta   90.00
_cell.angle_gamma   90.00
#
_symmetry.space_group_name_H-M   'P 1'
#
loop_
_entity.id
_entity.type
_entity.pdbx_description
1 polymer ?
#
loop_
_entity_poly.entity_id
_entity_poly.type
_entity_poly.pdbx_seq_one_letter_code
_entity_poly.pdbx_strand_id
1 'polypeptide(L)'
;MNFCQPLFKLSYGEFHIHAHGVNPPKDWEPPKGFPFCCPFHQETVKVSEEYVAKFPLCCNEHKQLAKRLGFKNSQFKYLKTKIINQLSYTEFLIENNIKNLDWYEDITDYIEFNLHSFGSPPIGQHIYFRRIEGQIKRNSFKMPLAKQKKLVSYINQIQSPKKKYQSADLNALVDIYNKWFNSFPFELTFLVNLKNHFSKQLPIVKEILRTNRYSGQTAFVTHTEESMVELLIGLTNQILKLINTKELIQKGHISDIEATRFELVCQERVIKSKKLFEDYTNQEREYLATIKQWLTDEKEFFNDLKTFDKKSIMPPAIRSKLKKGETTSFKPKHGKDEKIKAIIYELNREFYLLNEEKCTPDDLLNVLLAKQIKYEKDIHFNCYTNQLALIITQFKNRKYFDGLSYASVVNTDFFYSKEGSKLKGNIFSSSWNQNPNPERETEIVAIFDKFQ
;
A
#
# COMPACT_ATOMS: atom_id res chain seq x y z
N MET A 1 -8.20 25.64 8.63
CA MET A 1 -7.46 25.14 7.45
C MET A 1 -6.84 23.82 7.84
N ASN A 2 -7.49 22.70 7.50
CA ASN A 2 -6.91 21.37 7.71
C ASN A 2 -5.92 21.15 6.57
N PHE A 3 -4.63 21.30 6.84
CA PHE A 3 -3.60 20.82 5.92
C PHE A 3 -3.76 19.31 5.81
N CYS A 4 -4.14 18.82 4.62
CA CYS A 4 -4.12 17.39 4.32
C CYS A 4 -2.75 16.84 4.70
N GLN A 5 -2.71 15.93 5.67
CA GLN A 5 -1.48 15.22 5.96
C GLN A 5 -1.07 14.42 4.71
N PRO A 6 0.23 14.40 4.36
CA PRO A 6 0.70 13.65 3.22
C PRO A 6 0.39 12.15 3.40
N LEU A 7 0.01 11.48 2.31
CA LEU A 7 -0.43 10.09 2.33
C LEU A 7 0.69 9.15 2.80
N PHE A 8 1.94 9.54 2.51
CA PHE A 8 3.15 8.96 3.07
C PHE A 8 4.04 10.07 3.63
N LYS A 9 4.69 9.83 4.76
CA LYS A 9 5.77 10.67 5.29
C LYS A 9 6.84 9.79 5.90
N LEU A 10 8.09 9.92 5.44
CA LEU A 10 9.21 9.24 6.08
C LEU A 10 9.72 10.14 7.20
N SER A 11 9.52 9.72 8.45
CA SER A 11 10.12 10.42 9.59
C SER A 11 11.62 10.14 9.61
N TYR A 12 12.44 11.18 9.51
CA TYR A 12 13.85 11.09 9.86
C TYR A 12 13.98 10.89 11.38
N GLY A 13 14.05 9.63 11.80
CA GLY A 13 14.61 9.24 13.08
C GLY A 13 16.08 8.85 12.91
N GLU A 14 16.85 8.87 14.00
CA GLU A 14 18.10 8.12 14.05
C GLU A 14 17.75 6.63 13.95
N PHE A 15 17.73 6.07 12.73
CA PHE A 15 17.52 4.65 12.52
C PHE A 15 18.71 3.88 13.11
N HIS A 16 18.51 3.37 14.32
CA HIS A 16 19.44 2.48 14.98
C HIS A 16 19.21 1.06 14.49
N ILE A 17 20.13 0.56 13.67
CA ILE A 17 20.12 -0.86 13.28
C ILE A 17 20.91 -1.60 14.35
N HIS A 18 20.25 -2.49 15.08
CA HIS A 18 20.93 -3.33 16.07
C HIS A 18 21.93 -4.28 15.39
N ALA A 19 23.12 -4.38 15.96
CA ALA A 19 24.06 -5.41 15.58
C ALA A 19 23.46 -6.79 15.85
N HIS A 20 23.76 -7.75 15.00
CA HIS A 20 23.29 -9.14 15.13
C HIS A 20 24.43 -10.13 14.94
N GLY A 21 24.23 -11.36 15.43
CA GLY A 21 25.16 -12.45 15.26
C GLY A 21 25.22 -12.91 13.80
N VAL A 22 26.38 -13.40 13.39
CA VAL A 22 26.54 -14.11 12.12
C VAL A 22 26.84 -15.57 12.45
N ASN A 23 26.05 -16.47 11.88
CA ASN A 23 26.25 -17.90 12.03
C ASN A 23 27.47 -18.34 11.22
N PRO A 24 28.22 -19.36 11.67
CA PRO A 24 29.28 -19.94 10.86
C PRO A 24 28.71 -20.43 9.50
N PRO A 25 29.46 -20.28 8.40
CA PRO A 25 29.13 -20.91 7.14
C PRO A 25 28.95 -22.42 7.32
N LYS A 26 28.16 -23.03 6.43
CA LYS A 26 28.01 -24.48 6.41
C LYS A 26 29.40 -25.12 6.24
N ASP A 27 29.66 -26.18 7.00
CA ASP A 27 30.91 -26.94 7.00
C ASP A 27 32.15 -26.16 7.50
N TRP A 28 31.95 -24.97 8.09
CA TRP A 28 33.04 -24.27 8.77
C TRP A 28 33.37 -24.99 10.08
N GLU A 29 34.65 -25.33 10.24
CA GLU A 29 35.22 -25.80 11.48
C GLU A 29 36.31 -24.83 11.96
N PRO A 30 36.40 -24.55 13.27
CA PRO A 30 37.44 -23.69 13.80
C PRO A 30 38.82 -24.32 13.55
N PRO A 31 39.81 -23.55 13.05
CA PRO A 31 41.18 -24.03 12.95
C PRO A 31 41.71 -24.53 14.30
N LYS A 32 42.61 -25.50 14.28
CA LYS A 32 43.23 -26.01 15.51
C LYS A 32 43.89 -24.86 16.30
N GLY A 33 43.46 -24.67 17.55
CA GLY A 33 43.96 -23.60 18.42
C GLY A 33 43.33 -22.22 18.20
N PHE A 34 42.24 -22.11 17.41
CA PHE A 34 41.51 -20.86 17.21
C PHE A 34 40.96 -20.28 18.53
N PRO A 35 41.03 -18.96 18.78
CA PRO A 35 41.45 -17.89 17.87
C PRO A 35 42.97 -17.58 17.84
N PHE A 36 43.81 -18.39 18.50
CA PHE A 36 45.26 -18.21 18.57
C PHE A 36 46.03 -19.12 17.61
N CYS A 37 45.36 -19.61 16.57
CA CYS A 37 45.90 -20.59 15.63
C CYS A 37 47.05 -20.07 14.76
N CYS A 38 47.18 -18.76 14.57
CA CYS A 38 48.29 -18.16 13.84
C CYS A 38 48.58 -16.71 14.29
N PRO A 39 49.76 -16.15 13.92
CA PRO A 39 50.12 -14.77 14.27
C PRO A 39 49.11 -13.72 13.82
N PHE A 40 48.44 -13.96 12.68
CA PHE A 40 47.44 -13.03 12.15
C PHE A 40 46.16 -12.97 13.02
N HIS A 41 45.61 -14.13 13.41
CA HIS A 41 44.44 -14.16 14.28
C HIS A 41 44.77 -13.69 15.69
N GLN A 42 45.94 -14.05 16.22
CA GLN A 42 46.42 -13.56 17.52
C GLN A 42 46.54 -12.02 17.55
N GLU A 43 47.15 -11.43 16.52
CA GLU A 43 47.26 -9.97 16.41
C GLU A 43 45.88 -9.30 16.23
N THR A 44 44.94 -9.96 15.56
CA THR A 44 43.58 -9.44 15.44
C THR A 44 42.84 -9.49 16.77
N VAL A 45 43.03 -10.54 17.58
CA VAL A 45 42.48 -10.63 18.94
C VAL A 45 42.99 -9.46 19.77
N LYS A 46 44.32 -9.23 19.76
CA LYS A 46 44.96 -8.13 20.49
C LYS A 46 44.40 -6.76 20.10
N VAL A 47 44.35 -6.44 18.81
CA VAL A 47 43.82 -5.14 18.34
C VAL A 47 42.34 -4.97 18.70
N SER A 48 41.55 -6.05 18.64
CA SER A 48 40.13 -6.00 19.01
C SER A 48 39.95 -5.78 20.51
N GLU A 49 40.80 -6.40 21.35
CA GLU A 49 40.80 -6.20 22.80
C GLU A 49 41.19 -4.77 23.18
N GLU A 50 42.25 -4.24 22.57
CA GLU A 50 42.68 -2.86 22.80
C GLU A 50 41.59 -1.85 22.40
N TYR A 51 40.87 -2.09 21.31
CA TYR A 51 39.75 -1.24 20.90
C TYR A 51 38.58 -1.32 21.88
N VAL A 52 38.14 -2.54 22.24
CA VAL A 52 37.02 -2.75 23.16
C VAL A 52 37.32 -2.20 24.55
N ALA A 53 38.56 -2.28 25.03
CA ALA A 53 38.96 -1.71 26.32
C ALA A 53 38.80 -0.18 26.37
N LYS A 54 39.02 0.51 25.24
CA LYS A 54 38.97 1.97 25.14
C LYS A 54 37.60 2.49 24.72
N PHE A 55 36.83 1.75 23.93
CA PHE A 55 35.51 2.18 23.45
C PHE A 55 34.46 2.19 24.59
N PRO A 56 33.54 3.18 24.66
CA PRO A 56 33.35 4.30 23.74
C PRO A 56 34.19 5.55 24.06
N LEU A 57 35.12 5.46 25.02
CA LEU A 57 35.93 6.60 25.48
C LEU A 57 37.21 6.82 24.65
N CYS A 58 37.34 6.17 23.51
CA CYS A 58 38.56 6.15 22.71
C CYS A 58 38.86 7.47 21.97
N CYS A 59 37.85 8.31 21.71
CA CYS A 59 38.00 9.66 21.13
C CYS A 59 36.82 10.56 21.52
N ASN A 60 36.91 11.86 21.23
CA ASN A 60 35.88 12.84 21.59
C ASN A 60 34.53 12.55 20.89
N GLU A 61 34.57 12.12 19.64
CA GLU A 61 33.39 11.78 18.84
C GLU A 61 32.64 10.59 19.47
N HIS A 62 33.36 9.51 19.81
CA HIS A 62 32.74 8.34 20.46
C HIS A 62 32.27 8.65 21.89
N LYS A 63 32.94 9.54 22.63
CA LYS A 63 32.46 10.02 23.94
C LYS A 63 31.13 10.76 23.81
N GLN A 64 31.00 11.65 22.84
CA GLN A 64 29.75 12.37 22.56
C GLN A 64 28.64 11.40 22.10
N LEU A 65 28.98 10.47 21.21
CA LEU A 65 28.05 9.45 20.73
C LEU A 65 27.52 8.58 21.87
N ALA A 66 28.40 8.15 22.79
CA ALA A 66 27.99 7.38 23.96
C ALA A 66 27.11 8.16 24.92
N LYS A 67 27.37 9.46 25.12
CA LYS A 67 26.49 10.33 25.92
C LYS A 67 25.10 10.45 25.30
N ARG A 68 25.02 10.60 23.97
CA ARG A 68 23.75 10.70 23.23
C ARG A 68 22.96 9.40 23.25
N LEU A 69 23.62 8.28 22.98
CA LEU A 69 22.97 6.97 22.81
C LEU A 69 22.93 6.11 24.08
N GLY A 70 23.51 6.60 25.19
CA GLY A 70 23.54 5.87 26.46
C GLY A 70 24.42 4.61 26.43
N PHE A 71 25.45 4.58 25.58
CA PHE A 71 26.32 3.41 25.43
C PHE A 71 27.19 3.15 26.66
N LYS A 72 27.26 1.89 27.07
CA LYS A 72 28.15 1.39 28.12
C LYS A 72 29.16 0.44 27.51
N ASN A 73 30.43 0.52 27.94
CA ASN A 73 31.50 -0.39 27.50
C ASN A 73 31.10 -1.88 27.58
N SER A 74 30.38 -2.27 28.66
CA SER A 74 29.92 -3.64 28.88
C SER A 74 29.06 -4.21 27.74
N GLN A 75 28.35 -3.35 27.00
CA GLN A 75 27.53 -3.76 25.86
C GLN A 75 28.36 -4.23 24.67
N PHE A 76 29.65 -3.94 24.62
CA PHE A 76 30.52 -4.20 23.46
C PHE A 76 31.54 -5.32 23.69
N LYS A 77 31.47 -6.03 24.83
CA LYS A 77 32.36 -7.16 25.15
C LYS A 77 32.32 -8.27 24.08
N TYR A 78 31.19 -8.44 23.40
CA TYR A 78 31.01 -9.43 22.34
C TYR A 78 31.79 -9.09 21.05
N LEU A 79 32.19 -7.83 20.84
CA LEU A 79 32.80 -7.38 19.58
C LEU A 79 34.08 -8.13 19.24
N LYS A 80 34.90 -8.46 20.24
CA LYS A 80 36.12 -9.24 20.04
C LYS A 80 35.81 -10.57 19.35
N THR A 81 34.93 -11.36 19.96
CA THR A 81 34.54 -12.68 19.45
C THR A 81 33.84 -12.55 18.10
N LYS A 82 32.97 -11.55 17.95
CA LYS A 82 32.28 -11.27 16.69
C LYS A 82 33.26 -10.97 15.55
N ILE A 83 34.20 -10.04 15.72
CA ILE A 83 35.20 -9.67 14.70
C ILE A 83 36.02 -10.89 14.28
N ILE A 84 36.51 -11.66 15.25
CA ILE A 84 37.41 -12.78 15.00
C ILE A 84 36.69 -13.95 14.31
N ASN A 85 35.49 -14.29 14.77
CA ASN A 85 34.69 -15.33 14.15
C ASN A 85 34.31 -14.94 12.72
N GLN A 86 33.79 -13.72 12.51
CA GLN A 86 33.43 -13.26 11.17
C GLN A 86 34.62 -13.20 10.22
N LEU A 87 35.80 -12.80 10.71
CA LEU A 87 37.03 -12.84 9.92
C LEU A 87 37.34 -14.28 9.46
N SER A 88 37.31 -15.24 10.36
CA SER A 88 37.55 -16.65 10.03
C SER A 88 36.49 -17.24 9.11
N TYR A 89 35.23 -16.85 9.29
CA TYR A 89 34.15 -17.28 8.42
C TYR A 89 34.32 -16.76 6.99
N THR A 90 34.72 -15.49 6.85
CA THR A 90 34.97 -14.88 5.54
C THR A 90 36.20 -15.46 4.88
N GLU A 91 37.26 -15.77 5.64
CA GLU A 91 38.44 -16.49 5.14
C GLU A 91 38.04 -17.84 4.52
N PHE A 92 37.32 -18.67 5.29
CA PHE A 92 36.83 -19.96 4.85
C PHE A 92 35.97 -19.86 3.57
N LEU A 93 35.05 -18.89 3.53
CA LEU A 93 34.17 -18.70 2.38
C LEU A 93 34.97 -18.29 1.14
N ILE A 94 35.96 -17.41 1.28
CA ILE A 94 36.85 -17.06 0.17
C ILE A 94 37.62 -18.30 -0.30
N GLU A 95 38.26 -19.03 0.60
CA GLU A 95 39.09 -20.19 0.24
C GLU A 95 38.30 -21.27 -0.51
N ASN A 96 37.09 -21.55 -0.06
CA ASN A 96 36.26 -22.61 -0.63
C ASN A 96 35.55 -22.18 -1.91
N ASN A 97 35.13 -20.92 -2.02
CA ASN A 97 34.25 -20.50 -3.10
C ASN A 97 34.97 -19.73 -4.20
N ILE A 98 36.24 -19.33 -4.03
CA ILE A 98 37.00 -18.59 -5.06
C ILE A 98 37.13 -19.34 -6.39
N LYS A 99 36.92 -20.65 -6.43
CA LYS A 99 36.97 -21.46 -7.67
C LYS A 99 35.60 -21.63 -8.33
N ASN A 100 34.51 -21.34 -7.64
CA ASN A 100 33.15 -21.50 -8.16
C ASN A 100 32.87 -20.51 -9.30
N LEU A 101 31.81 -20.79 -10.08
CA LEU A 101 31.40 -19.91 -11.18
C LEU A 101 30.90 -18.56 -10.66
N ASP A 102 30.09 -18.58 -9.59
CA ASP A 102 29.48 -17.42 -8.94
C ASP A 102 30.31 -16.87 -7.77
N TRP A 103 31.61 -17.17 -7.75
CA TRP A 103 32.52 -16.83 -6.66
C TRP A 103 32.50 -15.35 -6.27
N TYR A 104 32.31 -14.46 -7.25
CA TYR A 104 32.42 -13.02 -7.03
C TYR A 104 31.21 -12.51 -6.25
N GLU A 105 30.02 -12.85 -6.72
CA GLU A 105 28.75 -12.52 -6.09
C GLU A 105 28.68 -13.14 -4.70
N ASP A 106 29.06 -14.41 -4.56
CA ASP A 106 29.03 -15.12 -3.29
C ASP A 106 29.93 -14.48 -2.22
N ILE A 107 31.21 -14.21 -2.56
CA ILE A 107 32.16 -13.57 -1.64
C ILE A 107 31.74 -12.13 -1.31
N THR A 108 31.32 -11.35 -2.32
CA THR A 108 30.95 -9.94 -2.08
C THR A 108 29.66 -9.82 -1.28
N ASP A 109 28.66 -10.66 -1.55
CA ASP A 109 27.43 -10.71 -0.75
C ASP A 109 27.73 -11.07 0.71
N TYR A 110 28.64 -12.03 0.95
CA TYR A 110 29.02 -12.38 2.33
C TYR A 110 29.75 -11.25 3.04
N ILE A 111 30.66 -10.55 2.37
CA ILE A 111 31.35 -9.39 2.94
C ILE A 111 30.32 -8.31 3.31
N GLU A 112 29.37 -7.99 2.43
CA GLU A 112 28.30 -7.03 2.72
C GLU A 112 27.45 -7.46 3.92
N PHE A 113 27.04 -8.72 3.95
CA PHE A 113 26.26 -9.26 5.07
C PHE A 113 27.01 -9.08 6.40
N ASN A 114 28.29 -9.42 6.44
CA ASN A 114 29.10 -9.22 7.63
C ASN A 114 29.23 -7.74 8.00
N LEU A 115 29.43 -6.84 7.04
CA LEU A 115 29.49 -5.40 7.29
C LEU A 115 28.17 -4.88 7.89
N HIS A 116 27.03 -5.24 7.32
CA HIS A 116 25.71 -4.84 7.82
C HIS A 116 25.42 -5.38 9.22
N SER A 117 25.95 -6.56 9.57
CA SER A 117 25.73 -7.17 10.88
C SER A 117 26.30 -6.41 12.08
N PHE A 118 27.16 -5.40 11.85
CA PHE A 118 27.65 -4.49 12.90
C PHE A 118 26.65 -3.40 13.28
N GLY A 119 25.56 -3.24 12.52
CA GLY A 119 24.50 -2.28 12.80
C GLY A 119 24.86 -0.84 12.44
N SER A 120 24.04 0.09 12.94
CA SER A 120 24.22 1.54 12.79
C SER A 120 24.09 2.19 14.16
N PRO A 121 25.15 2.83 14.70
CA PRO A 121 26.48 2.99 14.11
C PRO A 121 27.28 1.67 14.05
N PRO A 122 28.13 1.44 13.02
CA PRO A 122 28.83 0.17 12.80
C PRO A 122 30.08 0.02 13.70
N ILE A 123 29.89 -0.14 15.01
CA ILE A 123 30.98 -0.19 15.99
C ILE A 123 31.86 -1.43 15.78
N GLY A 124 33.18 -1.26 15.69
CA GLY A 124 34.15 -2.34 15.47
C GLY A 124 34.25 -2.86 14.02
N GLN A 125 33.32 -2.49 13.13
CA GLN A 125 33.28 -2.92 11.72
C GLN A 125 34.61 -2.65 10.98
N HIS A 126 35.22 -1.49 11.22
CA HIS A 126 36.47 -1.06 10.60
C HIS A 126 37.65 -2.02 10.86
N ILE A 127 37.66 -2.72 12.00
CA ILE A 127 38.71 -3.71 12.33
C ILE A 127 38.55 -4.92 11.43
N TYR A 128 37.35 -5.51 11.38
CA TYR A 128 37.02 -6.62 10.49
C TYR A 128 37.37 -6.28 9.04
N PHE A 129 36.89 -5.13 8.56
CA PHE A 129 37.04 -4.75 7.17
C PHE A 129 38.50 -4.51 6.77
N ARG A 130 39.29 -3.80 7.58
CA ARG A 130 40.72 -3.55 7.33
C ARG A 130 41.53 -4.86 7.29
N ARG A 131 41.17 -5.86 8.11
CA ARG A 131 41.84 -7.17 8.14
C ARG A 131 41.57 -7.97 6.86
N ILE A 132 40.31 -8.05 6.44
CA ILE A 132 39.91 -8.67 5.16
C ILE A 132 40.57 -7.98 3.97
N GLU A 133 40.53 -6.66 3.93
CA GLU A 133 41.21 -5.86 2.93
C GLU A 133 42.70 -6.21 2.84
N GLY A 134 43.38 -6.27 3.99
CA GLY A 134 44.80 -6.60 4.07
C GLY A 134 45.13 -7.97 3.48
N GLN A 135 44.34 -9.00 3.79
CA GLN A 135 44.55 -10.35 3.25
C GLN A 135 44.30 -10.43 1.75
N ILE A 136 43.23 -9.78 1.25
CA ILE A 136 42.93 -9.74 -0.18
C ILE A 136 44.03 -8.99 -0.95
N LYS A 137 44.50 -7.85 -0.44
CA LYS A 137 45.60 -7.07 -1.05
C LYS A 137 46.92 -7.84 -1.07
N ARG A 138 47.23 -8.64 -0.04
CA ARG A 138 48.43 -9.49 0.01
C ARG A 138 48.30 -10.81 -0.73
N ASN A 139 47.13 -11.11 -1.30
CA ASN A 139 46.80 -12.39 -1.90
C ASN A 139 47.03 -13.60 -0.97
N SER A 140 46.68 -13.46 0.33
CA SER A 140 46.88 -14.54 1.31
C SER A 140 46.17 -15.84 0.94
N PHE A 141 45.07 -15.74 0.18
CA PHE A 141 44.27 -16.86 -0.32
C PHE A 141 44.82 -17.54 -1.58
N LYS A 142 45.96 -17.08 -2.12
CA LYS A 142 46.61 -17.62 -3.33
C LYS A 142 45.66 -17.69 -4.54
N MET A 143 44.81 -16.66 -4.72
CA MET A 143 43.85 -16.61 -5.82
C MET A 143 44.48 -16.08 -7.13
N PRO A 144 43.90 -16.36 -8.30
CA PRO A 144 44.35 -15.78 -9.56
C PRO A 144 44.35 -14.25 -9.54
N LEU A 145 45.39 -13.62 -10.12
CA LEU A 145 45.59 -12.17 -10.09
C LEU A 145 44.37 -11.36 -10.58
N ALA A 146 43.67 -11.86 -11.61
CA ALA A 146 42.45 -11.22 -12.12
C ALA A 146 41.32 -11.19 -11.07
N LYS A 147 41.13 -12.28 -10.32
CA LYS A 147 40.13 -12.36 -9.25
C LYS A 147 40.51 -11.45 -8.09
N GLN A 148 41.80 -11.45 -7.71
CA GLN A 148 42.33 -10.56 -6.68
C GLN A 148 42.08 -9.08 -7.02
N LYS A 149 42.46 -8.65 -8.23
CA LYS A 149 42.23 -7.26 -8.70
C LYS A 149 40.75 -6.89 -8.66
N LYS A 150 39.86 -7.81 -9.03
CA LYS A 150 38.41 -7.61 -8.98
C LYS A 150 37.91 -7.39 -7.55
N LEU A 151 38.34 -8.20 -6.57
CA LEU A 151 37.99 -8.01 -5.16
C LEU A 151 38.59 -6.75 -4.54
N VAL A 152 39.84 -6.41 -4.87
CA VAL A 152 40.45 -5.14 -4.43
C VAL A 152 39.67 -3.94 -4.96
N SER A 153 39.25 -3.97 -6.22
CA SER A 153 38.39 -2.93 -6.80
C SER A 153 37.09 -2.78 -6.03
N TYR A 154 36.45 -3.89 -5.68
CA TYR A 154 35.23 -3.92 -4.89
C TYR A 154 35.42 -3.32 -3.48
N ILE A 155 36.47 -3.72 -2.75
CA ILE A 155 36.81 -3.16 -1.43
C ILE A 155 37.01 -1.65 -1.49
N ASN A 156 37.74 -1.17 -2.50
CA ASN A 156 38.00 0.26 -2.66
C ASN A 156 36.69 1.05 -2.93
N GLN A 157 35.70 0.44 -3.61
CA GLN A 157 34.39 1.06 -3.84
C GLN A 157 33.59 1.23 -2.55
N ILE A 158 33.72 0.31 -1.59
CA ILE A 158 33.10 0.42 -0.26
C ILE A 158 33.72 1.58 0.54
N GLN A 159 35.06 1.74 0.50
CA GLN A 159 35.76 2.80 1.26
C GLN A 159 35.56 4.20 0.66
N SER A 160 35.47 4.28 -0.66
CA SER A 160 35.41 5.53 -1.39
C SER A 160 34.36 5.39 -2.50
N PRO A 161 33.06 5.47 -2.14
CA PRO A 161 32.00 5.41 -3.14
C PRO A 161 32.24 6.53 -4.16
N LYS A 162 32.49 6.13 -5.42
CA LYS A 162 32.92 7.01 -6.54
C LYS A 162 31.96 8.16 -6.84
N LYS A 163 30.74 8.09 -6.31
CA LYS A 163 29.76 9.17 -6.29
C LYS A 163 29.22 9.26 -4.87
N LYS A 164 29.17 10.47 -4.31
CA LYS A 164 28.07 10.79 -3.39
C LYS A 164 26.82 10.61 -4.23
N TYR A 165 26.18 9.45 -4.14
CA TYR A 165 24.84 9.33 -4.68
C TYR A 165 24.06 10.43 -3.97
N GLN A 166 23.62 11.45 -4.72
CA GLN A 166 22.45 12.19 -4.31
C GLN A 166 21.36 11.11 -4.29
N SER A 167 21.20 10.43 -3.16
CA SER A 167 19.96 9.74 -2.89
C SER A 167 18.92 10.83 -3.09
N ALA A 168 18.08 10.69 -4.12
CA ALA A 168 16.91 11.55 -4.25
C ALA A 168 16.28 11.57 -2.86
N ASP A 169 16.02 12.76 -2.33
CA ASP A 169 15.37 12.87 -1.04
C ASP A 169 14.09 12.03 -1.16
N LEU A 170 14.01 10.92 -0.42
CA LEU A 170 12.88 10.02 -0.52
C LEU A 170 11.59 10.78 -0.20
N ASN A 171 11.66 11.81 0.64
CA ASN A 171 10.54 12.71 0.87
C ASN A 171 10.22 13.54 -0.36
N ALA A 172 11.19 14.04 -1.12
CA ALA A 172 10.92 14.74 -2.37
C ALA A 172 10.21 13.83 -3.39
N LEU A 173 10.63 12.57 -3.53
CA LEU A 173 9.93 11.60 -4.40
C LEU A 173 8.51 11.31 -3.92
N VAL A 174 8.34 11.15 -2.60
CA VAL A 174 7.02 10.98 -1.97
C VAL A 174 6.13 12.19 -2.20
N ASP A 175 6.69 13.40 -2.11
CA ASP A 175 5.95 14.64 -2.31
C ASP A 175 5.50 14.80 -3.76
N ILE A 176 6.37 14.49 -4.73
CA ILE A 176 6.02 14.44 -6.16
C ILE A 176 4.87 13.43 -6.38
N TYR A 177 4.96 12.24 -5.80
CA TYR A 177 3.89 11.24 -5.88
C TYR A 177 2.57 11.75 -5.27
N ASN A 178 2.62 12.33 -4.08
CA ASN A 178 1.46 12.84 -3.37
C ASN A 178 0.78 13.98 -4.15
N LYS A 179 1.56 14.89 -4.76
CA LYS A 179 1.04 15.95 -5.62
C LYS A 179 0.26 15.38 -6.80
N TRP A 180 0.84 14.39 -7.49
CA TRP A 180 0.16 13.69 -8.58
C TRP A 180 -1.10 12.95 -8.10
N PHE A 181 -1.00 12.14 -7.03
CA PHE A 181 -2.10 11.34 -6.50
C PHE A 181 -3.29 12.21 -6.12
N ASN A 182 -3.02 13.33 -5.45
CA ASN A 182 -4.07 14.27 -5.07
C ASN A 182 -4.65 15.00 -6.29
N SER A 183 -3.87 15.20 -7.35
CA SER A 183 -4.32 15.91 -8.55
C SER A 183 -5.13 15.02 -9.48
N PHE A 184 -4.82 13.74 -9.56
CA PHE A 184 -5.59 12.82 -10.39
C PHE A 184 -7.05 12.72 -9.91
N PRO A 185 -8.06 12.68 -10.80
CA PRO A 185 -9.47 12.77 -10.45
C PRO A 185 -10.05 11.46 -9.87
N PHE A 186 -9.37 10.87 -8.89
CA PHE A 186 -9.76 9.62 -8.24
C PHE A 186 -11.07 9.70 -7.44
N GLU A 187 -11.56 10.90 -7.14
CA GLU A 187 -12.86 11.11 -6.47
C GLU A 187 -14.06 10.91 -7.41
N LEU A 188 -13.85 10.75 -8.72
CA LEU A 188 -14.92 10.32 -9.61
C LEU A 188 -15.41 8.95 -9.17
N THR A 189 -16.72 8.77 -9.02
CA THR A 189 -17.30 7.57 -8.40
C THR A 189 -16.86 6.29 -9.11
N PHE A 190 -16.71 6.32 -10.43
CA PHE A 190 -16.26 5.18 -11.23
C PHE A 190 -14.75 4.89 -11.15
N LEU A 191 -13.95 5.75 -10.50
CA LEU A 191 -12.49 5.61 -10.32
C LEU A 191 -12.08 5.29 -8.87
N VAL A 192 -13.01 5.20 -7.93
CA VAL A 192 -12.73 4.96 -6.50
C VAL A 192 -11.88 3.69 -6.27
N ASN A 193 -12.08 2.64 -7.07
CA ASN A 193 -11.27 1.42 -6.96
C ASN A 193 -9.80 1.66 -7.33
N LEU A 194 -9.53 2.55 -8.29
CA LEU A 194 -8.16 2.95 -8.63
C LEU A 194 -7.54 3.78 -7.51
N LYS A 195 -8.31 4.67 -6.87
CA LYS A 195 -7.87 5.41 -5.68
C LYS A 195 -7.30 4.48 -4.62
N ASN A 196 -8.03 3.40 -4.32
CA ASN A 196 -7.64 2.40 -3.33
C ASN A 196 -6.41 1.58 -3.73
N HIS A 197 -6.17 1.41 -5.03
CA HIS A 197 -4.98 0.73 -5.54
C HIS A 197 -3.75 1.63 -5.38
N PHE A 198 -3.82 2.87 -5.86
CA PHE A 198 -2.70 3.80 -5.85
C PHE A 198 -2.40 4.36 -4.45
N SER A 199 -3.38 4.48 -3.56
CA SER A 199 -3.11 4.86 -2.16
C SER A 199 -2.26 3.85 -1.38
N LYS A 200 -2.09 2.63 -1.90
CA LYS A 200 -1.29 1.57 -1.29
C LYS A 200 0.04 1.35 -1.99
N GLN A 201 0.37 2.18 -2.97
CA GLN A 201 1.55 2.04 -3.79
C GLN A 201 2.39 3.30 -3.77
N LEU A 202 3.71 3.09 -3.82
CA LEU A 202 4.68 4.16 -3.88
C LEU A 202 5.81 3.70 -4.80
N PRO A 203 5.77 4.06 -6.10
CA PRO A 203 6.67 3.51 -7.10
C PRO A 203 8.04 4.22 -7.09
N ILE A 204 8.73 4.18 -5.95
CA ILE A 204 10.06 4.78 -5.79
C ILE A 204 11.15 3.90 -6.41
N VAL A 205 10.92 2.58 -6.48
CA VAL A 205 11.86 1.63 -7.04
C VAL A 205 11.80 1.65 -8.56
N LYS A 206 12.88 2.11 -9.19
CA LYS A 206 13.05 2.11 -10.65
C LYS A 206 13.54 0.76 -11.17
N GLU A 207 14.52 0.18 -10.47
CA GLU A 207 15.17 -1.06 -10.89
C GLU A 207 15.59 -1.87 -9.66
N ILE A 208 15.37 -3.18 -9.71
CA ILE A 208 15.90 -4.14 -8.74
C ILE A 208 17.26 -4.61 -9.27
N LEU A 209 18.33 -4.40 -8.51
CA LEU A 209 19.69 -4.73 -8.95
C LEU A 209 20.05 -6.17 -8.59
N ARG A 210 20.14 -6.47 -7.29
CA ARG A 210 20.50 -7.79 -6.79
C ARG A 210 19.95 -8.00 -5.39
N THR A 211 19.66 -9.25 -5.05
CA THR A 211 19.34 -9.67 -3.69
C THR A 211 20.54 -10.38 -3.10
N ASN A 212 21.04 -9.87 -1.98
CA ASN A 212 22.13 -10.48 -1.24
C ASN A 212 21.66 -11.81 -0.66
N ARG A 213 22.32 -12.91 -1.04
CA ARG A 213 21.89 -14.26 -0.66
C ARG A 213 21.97 -14.58 0.84
N TYR A 214 22.78 -13.84 1.60
CA TYR A 214 22.99 -14.08 3.03
C TYR A 214 22.10 -13.21 3.91
N SER A 215 21.86 -11.95 3.51
CA SER A 215 20.99 -11.05 4.28
C SER A 215 19.53 -11.08 3.81
N GLY A 216 19.25 -11.58 2.60
CA GLY A 216 17.95 -11.46 1.94
C GLY A 216 17.61 -10.01 1.53
N GLN A 217 18.54 -9.06 1.69
CA GLN A 217 18.32 -7.66 1.36
C GLN A 217 18.50 -7.42 -0.13
N THR A 218 17.55 -6.69 -0.72
CA THR A 218 17.58 -6.33 -2.14
C THR A 218 18.09 -4.91 -2.31
N ALA A 219 19.15 -4.75 -3.11
CA ALA A 219 19.61 -3.46 -3.58
C ALA A 219 18.73 -3.01 -4.76
N PHE A 220 18.30 -1.75 -4.73
CA PHE A 220 17.48 -1.16 -5.78
C PHE A 220 17.99 0.24 -6.14
N VAL A 221 17.68 0.65 -7.38
CA VAL A 221 17.84 2.03 -7.84
C VAL A 221 16.52 2.75 -7.61
N THR A 222 16.58 3.90 -6.96
CA THR A 222 15.42 4.78 -6.81
C THR A 222 15.25 5.64 -8.06
N HIS A 223 14.04 6.08 -8.33
CA HIS A 223 13.81 7.18 -9.28
C HIS A 223 14.56 8.44 -8.84
N THR A 224 15.06 9.21 -9.81
CA THR A 224 15.32 10.65 -9.63
C THR A 224 14.00 11.41 -9.69
N GLU A 225 13.95 12.64 -9.19
CA GLU A 225 12.75 13.50 -9.30
C GLU A 225 12.23 13.58 -10.75
N GLU A 226 13.12 13.84 -11.71
CA GLU A 226 12.79 13.87 -13.14
C GLU A 226 12.18 12.55 -13.63
N SER A 227 12.86 11.42 -13.39
CA SER A 227 12.35 10.11 -13.85
C SER A 227 11.07 9.67 -13.12
N MET A 228 10.81 10.22 -11.93
CA MET A 228 9.56 10.01 -11.20
C MET A 228 8.44 10.78 -11.88
N VAL A 229 8.66 12.04 -12.27
CA VAL A 229 7.67 12.82 -13.02
C VAL A 229 7.37 12.16 -14.37
N GLU A 230 8.38 11.68 -15.10
CA GLU A 230 8.19 10.93 -16.36
C GLU A 230 7.31 9.68 -16.17
N LEU A 231 7.57 8.90 -15.10
CA LEU A 231 6.74 7.76 -14.75
C LEU A 231 5.28 8.17 -14.51
N LEU A 232 5.05 9.25 -13.78
CA LEU A 232 3.70 9.74 -13.46
C LEU A 232 2.96 10.28 -14.67
N ILE A 233 3.66 10.92 -15.62
CA ILE A 233 3.09 11.29 -16.93
C ILE A 233 2.67 10.03 -17.69
N GLY A 234 3.54 9.03 -17.74
CA GLY A 234 3.25 7.73 -18.37
C GLY A 234 2.03 7.04 -17.75
N LEU A 235 1.97 6.96 -16.42
CA LEU A 235 0.85 6.39 -15.69
C LEU A 235 -0.45 7.15 -15.94
N THR A 236 -0.42 8.49 -15.94
CA THR A 236 -1.58 9.33 -16.26
C THR A 236 -2.14 8.97 -17.63
N ASN A 237 -1.28 8.94 -18.65
CA ASN A 237 -1.68 8.62 -20.02
C ASN A 237 -2.25 7.20 -20.13
N GLN A 238 -1.64 6.22 -19.46
CA GLN A 238 -2.11 4.84 -19.44
C GLN A 238 -3.48 4.70 -18.79
N ILE A 239 -3.68 5.30 -17.61
CA ILE A 239 -4.96 5.23 -16.89
C ILE A 239 -6.06 5.85 -17.75
N LEU A 240 -5.84 7.08 -18.26
CA LEU A 240 -6.85 7.79 -19.05
C LEU A 240 -7.22 7.06 -20.34
N LYS A 241 -6.23 6.45 -21.02
CA LYS A 241 -6.47 5.64 -22.23
C LYS A 241 -7.32 4.40 -21.98
N LEU A 242 -7.25 3.83 -20.78
CA LEU A 242 -8.02 2.64 -20.41
C LEU A 242 -9.45 2.95 -19.95
N ILE A 243 -9.75 4.21 -19.61
CA ILE A 243 -11.11 4.63 -19.24
C ILE A 243 -11.96 4.70 -20.51
N ASN A 244 -12.99 3.85 -20.56
CA ASN A 244 -14.00 3.88 -21.61
C ASN A 244 -15.37 4.23 -21.01
N THR A 245 -15.67 5.52 -20.94
CA THR A 245 -16.91 6.05 -20.34
C THR A 245 -18.17 5.48 -20.98
N LYS A 246 -18.18 5.27 -22.30
CA LYS A 246 -19.30 4.63 -23.00
C LYS A 246 -19.57 3.22 -22.47
N GLU A 247 -18.52 2.42 -22.32
CA GLU A 247 -18.63 1.05 -21.80
C GLU A 247 -19.06 1.04 -20.32
N LEU A 248 -18.55 1.98 -19.51
CA LEU A 248 -18.94 2.14 -18.11
C LEU A 248 -20.43 2.47 -17.96
N ILE A 249 -20.99 3.31 -18.84
CA ILE A 249 -22.43 3.60 -18.90
C ILE A 249 -23.20 2.34 -19.31
N GLN A 250 -22.78 1.66 -20.37
CA GLN A 250 -23.46 0.47 -20.90
C GLN A 250 -23.51 -0.68 -19.88
N LYS A 251 -22.46 -0.85 -19.08
CA LYS A 251 -22.38 -1.86 -18.02
C LYS A 251 -23.03 -1.43 -16.70
N GLY A 252 -23.57 -0.21 -16.63
CA GLY A 252 -24.23 0.33 -15.44
C GLY A 252 -23.27 0.70 -14.30
N HIS A 253 -21.97 0.81 -14.57
CA HIS A 253 -21.01 1.39 -13.62
C HIS A 253 -21.19 2.90 -13.47
N ILE A 254 -21.72 3.56 -14.50
CA ILE A 254 -22.20 4.94 -14.48
C ILE A 254 -23.70 4.92 -14.73
N SER A 255 -24.49 5.07 -13.67
CA SER A 255 -25.96 5.06 -13.74
C SER A 255 -26.58 6.44 -13.68
N ASP A 256 -25.92 7.40 -13.02
CA ASP A 256 -26.40 8.77 -12.83
C ASP A 256 -25.56 9.76 -13.62
N ILE A 257 -26.01 10.06 -14.84
CA ILE A 257 -25.35 10.96 -15.79
C ILE A 257 -25.20 12.37 -15.20
N GLU A 258 -26.21 12.88 -14.47
CA GLU A 258 -26.17 14.25 -13.94
C GLU A 258 -25.26 14.34 -12.72
N ALA A 259 -25.24 13.33 -11.85
CA ALA A 259 -24.27 13.26 -10.76
C ALA A 259 -22.83 13.20 -11.31
N THR A 260 -22.57 12.35 -12.31
CA THR A 260 -21.24 12.27 -12.93
C THR A 260 -20.82 13.57 -13.59
N ARG A 261 -21.75 14.31 -14.23
CA ARG A 261 -21.46 15.65 -14.76
C ARG A 261 -21.02 16.63 -13.68
N PHE A 262 -21.73 16.64 -12.55
CA PHE A 262 -21.37 17.48 -11.40
C PHE A 262 -19.97 17.11 -10.88
N GLU A 263 -19.70 15.82 -10.71
CA GLU A 263 -18.37 15.33 -10.30
C GLU A 263 -17.26 15.80 -11.25
N LEU A 264 -17.46 15.68 -12.57
CA LEU A 264 -16.49 16.14 -13.58
C LEU A 264 -16.22 17.66 -13.49
N VAL A 265 -17.26 18.47 -13.29
CA VAL A 265 -17.11 19.93 -13.08
C VAL A 265 -16.32 20.23 -11.81
N CYS A 266 -16.61 19.54 -10.72
CA CYS A 266 -15.88 19.67 -9.47
C CYS A 266 -14.40 19.30 -9.64
N GLN A 267 -14.09 18.19 -10.31
CA GLN A 267 -12.70 17.76 -10.54
C GLN A 267 -11.94 18.74 -11.43
N GLU A 268 -12.58 19.30 -12.47
CA GLU A 268 -11.94 20.33 -13.29
C GLU A 268 -11.61 21.58 -12.46
N ARG A 269 -12.50 21.98 -11.55
CA ARG A 269 -12.25 23.11 -10.63
C ARG A 269 -11.08 22.80 -9.69
N VAL A 270 -10.98 21.57 -9.17
CA VAL A 270 -9.84 21.13 -8.35
C VAL A 270 -8.54 21.27 -9.14
N ILE A 271 -8.45 20.72 -10.36
CA ILE A 271 -7.25 20.84 -11.20
C ILE A 271 -6.86 22.29 -11.48
N LYS A 272 -7.84 23.16 -11.82
CA LYS A 272 -7.61 24.58 -12.03
C LYS A 272 -7.05 25.26 -10.76
N SER A 273 -7.61 24.93 -9.60
CA SER A 273 -7.15 25.45 -8.31
C SER A 273 -5.71 25.04 -8.03
N LYS A 274 -5.39 23.75 -8.22
CA LYS A 274 -4.04 23.22 -7.98
C LYS A 274 -2.99 23.85 -8.88
N LYS A 275 -3.29 23.98 -10.17
CA LYS A 275 -2.39 24.65 -11.12
C LYS A 275 -2.10 26.11 -10.75
N LEU A 276 -3.00 26.78 -10.03
CA LEU A 276 -2.87 28.18 -9.63
C LEU A 276 -2.16 28.37 -8.28
N PHE A 277 -2.42 27.48 -7.31
CA PHE A 277 -2.03 27.71 -5.92
C PHE A 277 -0.96 26.74 -5.38
N GLU A 278 -0.67 25.66 -6.09
CA GLU A 278 0.36 24.69 -5.68
C GLU A 278 1.60 24.80 -6.57
N ASP A 279 2.76 24.55 -5.98
CA ASP A 279 4.06 24.65 -6.65
C ASP A 279 4.34 23.40 -7.49
N TYR A 280 3.93 23.42 -8.76
CA TYR A 280 4.27 22.42 -9.77
C TYR A 280 5.41 22.88 -10.67
N THR A 281 6.39 22.00 -10.87
CA THR A 281 7.45 22.17 -11.88
C THR A 281 6.87 22.18 -13.30
N ASN A 282 7.66 22.64 -14.28
CA ASN A 282 7.22 22.67 -15.67
C ASN A 282 6.89 21.27 -16.23
N GLN A 283 7.65 20.24 -15.85
CA GLN A 283 7.37 18.85 -16.25
C GLN A 283 6.10 18.32 -15.56
N GLU A 284 5.90 18.58 -14.26
CA GLU A 284 4.68 18.14 -13.57
C GLU A 284 3.40 18.77 -14.15
N ARG A 285 3.50 19.98 -14.71
CA ARG A 285 2.37 20.64 -15.39
C ARG A 285 1.90 19.89 -16.64
N GLU A 286 2.69 18.97 -17.18
CA GLU A 286 2.32 18.15 -18.34
C GLU A 286 1.17 17.20 -17.99
N TYR A 287 1.30 16.40 -16.92
CA TYR A 287 0.20 15.52 -16.52
C TYR A 287 -1.05 16.30 -16.11
N LEU A 288 -0.90 17.48 -15.51
CA LEU A 288 -2.03 18.35 -15.19
C LEU A 288 -2.75 18.84 -16.46
N ALA A 289 -1.99 19.16 -17.51
CA ALA A 289 -2.55 19.55 -18.80
C ALA A 289 -3.33 18.41 -19.43
N THR A 290 -2.78 17.18 -19.42
CA THR A 290 -3.47 15.99 -19.91
C THR A 290 -4.75 15.71 -19.15
N ILE A 291 -4.72 15.72 -17.81
CA ILE A 291 -5.92 15.49 -16.97
C ILE A 291 -6.97 16.56 -17.26
N LYS A 292 -6.58 17.83 -17.37
CA LYS A 292 -7.51 18.92 -17.68
C LYS A 292 -8.15 18.74 -19.05
N GLN A 293 -7.38 18.36 -20.06
CA GLN A 293 -7.91 18.12 -21.40
C GLN A 293 -8.91 16.97 -21.36
N TRP A 294 -8.54 15.85 -20.76
CA TRP A 294 -9.43 14.70 -20.61
C TRP A 294 -10.75 15.05 -19.89
N LEU A 295 -10.68 15.78 -18.77
CA LEU A 295 -11.88 16.26 -18.06
C LEU A 295 -12.76 17.18 -18.93
N THR A 296 -12.15 17.94 -19.85
CA THR A 296 -12.87 18.79 -20.79
C THR A 296 -13.62 17.94 -21.80
N ASP A 297 -12.93 16.97 -22.41
CA ASP A 297 -13.48 16.05 -23.40
C ASP A 297 -14.62 15.20 -22.79
N GLU A 298 -14.45 14.70 -21.57
CA GLU A 298 -15.50 13.94 -20.87
C GLU A 298 -16.72 14.82 -20.59
N LYS A 299 -16.54 16.07 -20.12
CA LYS A 299 -17.69 16.97 -19.91
C LYS A 299 -18.44 17.23 -21.22
N GLU A 300 -17.73 17.42 -22.32
CA GLU A 300 -18.34 17.61 -23.64
C GLU A 300 -19.15 16.36 -24.03
N PHE A 301 -18.57 15.17 -23.90
CA PHE A 301 -19.27 13.90 -24.13
C PHE A 301 -20.55 13.77 -23.28
N PHE A 302 -20.47 14.04 -21.98
CA PHE A 302 -21.65 13.98 -21.09
C PHE A 302 -22.67 15.10 -21.36
N ASN A 303 -22.23 16.27 -21.84
CA ASN A 303 -23.13 17.34 -22.27
C ASN A 303 -23.87 16.94 -23.55
N ASP A 304 -23.19 16.30 -24.49
CA ASP A 304 -23.80 15.80 -25.73
C ASP A 304 -24.84 14.71 -25.43
N LEU A 305 -24.60 13.84 -24.44
CA LEU A 305 -25.60 12.87 -23.96
C LEU A 305 -26.91 13.51 -23.49
N LYS A 306 -26.90 14.79 -23.07
CA LYS A 306 -28.13 15.53 -22.72
C LYS A 306 -29.06 15.74 -23.92
N THR A 307 -28.49 15.80 -25.13
CA THR A 307 -29.25 16.01 -26.38
C THR A 307 -29.90 14.73 -26.90
N PHE A 308 -29.51 13.58 -26.37
CA PHE A 308 -30.08 12.29 -26.73
C PHE A 308 -31.13 11.86 -25.71
N ASP A 309 -32.37 11.75 -26.16
CA ASP A 309 -33.46 11.20 -25.36
C ASP A 309 -33.10 9.76 -24.93
N LYS A 310 -33.12 9.48 -23.61
CA LYS A 310 -32.65 8.21 -22.98
C LYS A 310 -33.21 6.94 -23.64
N LYS A 311 -34.30 7.06 -24.40
CA LYS A 311 -34.89 5.97 -25.18
C LYS A 311 -34.03 5.51 -26.37
N SER A 312 -33.17 6.33 -26.97
CA SER A 312 -32.53 6.02 -28.26
C SER A 312 -31.17 5.31 -28.19
N ILE A 313 -30.49 5.27 -27.04
CA ILE A 313 -29.06 4.87 -26.96
C ILE A 313 -28.83 3.44 -26.42
N MET A 314 -29.85 2.74 -25.94
CA MET A 314 -29.67 1.34 -25.47
C MET A 314 -29.81 0.35 -26.65
N PRO A 315 -28.88 -0.62 -26.80
CA PRO A 315 -29.04 -1.70 -27.76
C PRO A 315 -30.39 -2.43 -27.58
N PRO A 316 -31.02 -2.94 -28.66
CA PRO A 316 -32.37 -3.53 -28.62
C PRO A 316 -32.56 -4.68 -27.61
N ALA A 317 -31.47 -5.27 -27.08
CA ALA A 317 -31.51 -6.38 -26.14
C ALA A 317 -32.03 -6.02 -24.74
N ILE A 318 -32.23 -4.74 -24.39
CA ILE A 318 -32.74 -4.32 -23.06
C ILE A 318 -34.13 -3.64 -23.17
N ARG A 319 -34.74 -3.57 -24.36
CA ARG A 319 -36.08 -2.96 -24.53
C ARG A 319 -37.25 -3.87 -24.14
N SER A 320 -37.02 -5.12 -23.73
CA SER A 320 -38.08 -5.99 -23.21
C SER A 320 -37.80 -6.40 -21.77
N LYS A 321 -38.23 -5.57 -20.82
CA LYS A 321 -38.92 -5.93 -19.57
C LYS A 321 -38.90 -4.74 -18.63
N LEU A 322 -40.07 -4.14 -18.46
CA LEU A 322 -40.69 -3.77 -17.19
C LEU A 322 -41.88 -2.87 -17.50
N LYS A 323 -42.96 -3.49 -18.00
CA LYS A 323 -44.29 -2.96 -17.76
C LYS A 323 -44.54 -3.09 -16.26
N LYS A 324 -45.21 -2.09 -15.66
CA LYS A 324 -45.79 -2.19 -14.31
C LYS A 324 -46.50 -3.55 -14.19
N GLY A 325 -46.03 -4.40 -13.27
CA GLY A 325 -46.67 -5.68 -12.94
C GLY A 325 -45.91 -6.98 -13.23
N GLU A 326 -44.62 -6.99 -13.61
CA GLU A 326 -43.85 -8.24 -13.79
C GLU A 326 -42.56 -8.33 -12.96
N THR A 327 -42.72 -8.93 -11.78
CA THR A 327 -41.85 -9.91 -11.08
C THR A 327 -40.33 -9.74 -11.17
N THR A 328 -39.76 -8.89 -10.33
CA THR A 328 -38.42 -9.12 -9.78
C THR A 328 -38.55 -9.86 -8.45
N SER A 329 -37.60 -10.73 -8.11
CA SER A 329 -37.40 -11.28 -6.77
C SER A 329 -36.01 -10.85 -6.33
N PHE A 330 -35.80 -10.68 -5.02
CA PHE A 330 -34.47 -10.39 -4.48
C PHE A 330 -33.54 -11.61 -4.50
N LYS A 331 -34.02 -12.78 -4.96
CA LYS A 331 -33.26 -14.04 -5.09
C LYS A 331 -32.61 -14.41 -3.75
N PRO A 332 -33.40 -14.74 -2.71
CA PRO A 332 -32.87 -15.21 -1.43
C PRO A 332 -32.08 -16.51 -1.65
N LYS A 333 -30.96 -16.66 -0.94
CA LYS A 333 -30.19 -17.91 -0.98
C LYS A 333 -30.87 -18.99 -0.15
N HIS A 334 -31.00 -20.17 -0.74
CA HIS A 334 -31.60 -21.33 -0.09
C HIS A 334 -30.91 -21.64 1.26
N GLY A 335 -31.72 -21.91 2.29
CA GLY A 335 -31.23 -22.31 3.62
C GLY A 335 -30.80 -21.15 4.53
N LYS A 336 -31.12 -19.89 4.20
CA LYS A 336 -30.81 -18.71 5.04
C LYS A 336 -32.04 -18.02 5.64
N ASP A 337 -33.23 -18.57 5.43
CA ASP A 337 -34.50 -17.93 5.73
C ASP A 337 -34.66 -17.61 7.23
N GLU A 338 -34.34 -18.56 8.11
CA GLU A 338 -34.36 -18.36 9.57
C GLU A 338 -33.34 -17.31 10.04
N LYS A 339 -32.17 -17.25 9.40
CA LYS A 339 -31.15 -16.23 9.69
C LYS A 339 -31.61 -14.85 9.26
N ILE A 340 -32.21 -14.73 8.07
CA ILE A 340 -32.78 -13.49 7.56
C ILE A 340 -33.90 -13.00 8.49
N LYS A 341 -34.79 -13.92 8.92
CA LYS A 341 -35.85 -13.64 9.88
C LYS A 341 -35.28 -13.12 11.20
N ALA A 342 -34.33 -13.83 11.81
CA ALA A 342 -33.71 -13.40 13.07
C ALA A 342 -33.06 -12.01 12.95
N ILE A 343 -32.35 -11.73 11.86
CA ILE A 343 -31.73 -10.43 11.61
C ILE A 343 -32.78 -9.32 11.49
N ILE A 344 -33.86 -9.52 10.72
CA ILE A 344 -34.90 -8.49 10.53
C ILE A 344 -35.60 -8.18 11.86
N TYR A 345 -35.90 -9.21 12.65
CA TYR A 345 -36.53 -9.04 13.96
C TYR A 345 -35.61 -8.31 14.95
N GLU A 346 -34.33 -8.68 15.00
CA GLU A 346 -33.34 -8.03 15.86
C GLU A 346 -33.11 -6.56 15.43
N LEU A 347 -32.99 -6.29 14.12
CA LEU A 347 -32.89 -4.92 13.59
C LEU A 347 -34.13 -4.10 13.92
N ASN A 348 -35.33 -4.70 13.84
CA ASN A 348 -36.54 -3.99 14.21
C ASN A 348 -36.60 -3.70 15.72
N ARG A 349 -36.22 -4.67 16.56
CA ARG A 349 -36.22 -4.53 18.03
C ARG A 349 -35.20 -3.48 18.52
N GLU A 350 -33.98 -3.53 18.02
CA GLU A 350 -32.88 -2.67 18.52
C GLU A 350 -32.84 -1.30 17.82
N PHE A 351 -33.26 -1.23 16.54
CA PHE A 351 -33.11 -0.02 15.72
C PHE A 351 -34.40 0.57 15.19
N TYR A 352 -35.57 0.02 15.55
CA TYR A 352 -36.87 0.46 15.05
C TYR A 352 -36.86 0.56 13.52
N LEU A 353 -36.39 -0.50 12.86
CA LEU A 353 -36.18 -0.57 11.42
C LEU A 353 -37.43 -0.15 10.62
N LEU A 354 -38.59 -0.61 11.06
CA LEU A 354 -39.88 -0.40 10.39
C LEU A 354 -40.78 0.52 11.20
N ASN A 355 -41.67 1.21 10.48
CA ASN A 355 -42.80 1.90 11.10
C ASN A 355 -43.88 0.86 11.41
N GLU A 356 -43.94 0.41 12.67
CA GLU A 356 -44.84 -0.65 13.13
C GLU A 356 -46.33 -0.27 13.04
N GLU A 357 -46.67 1.02 12.94
CA GLU A 357 -48.05 1.45 12.68
C GLU A 357 -48.49 1.16 11.23
N LYS A 358 -47.53 0.94 10.31
CA LYS A 358 -47.79 0.77 8.87
C LYS A 358 -47.42 -0.61 8.35
N CYS A 359 -46.33 -1.21 8.84
CA CYS A 359 -45.85 -2.51 8.40
C CYS A 359 -45.10 -3.25 9.51
N THR A 360 -45.09 -4.58 9.42
CA THR A 360 -44.49 -5.50 10.39
C THR A 360 -43.19 -6.11 9.87
N PRO A 361 -42.33 -6.66 10.74
CA PRO A 361 -41.16 -7.45 10.34
C PRO A 361 -41.49 -8.58 9.36
N ASP A 362 -42.64 -9.25 9.53
CA ASP A 362 -43.09 -10.30 8.62
C ASP A 362 -43.46 -9.77 7.25
N ASP A 363 -44.01 -8.55 7.16
CA ASP A 363 -44.29 -7.90 5.88
C ASP A 363 -43.00 -7.71 5.07
N LEU A 364 -41.93 -7.21 5.71
CA LEU A 364 -40.62 -7.05 5.06
C LEU A 364 -40.00 -8.41 4.72
N LEU A 365 -40.08 -9.39 5.62
CA LEU A 365 -39.56 -10.74 5.39
C LEU A 365 -40.23 -11.40 4.18
N ASN A 366 -41.55 -11.30 4.07
CA ASN A 366 -42.33 -11.85 2.97
C ASN A 366 -41.91 -11.23 1.64
N VAL A 367 -41.70 -9.90 1.60
CA VAL A 367 -41.18 -9.20 0.42
C VAL A 367 -39.80 -9.68 0.02
N LEU A 368 -38.89 -9.81 0.98
CA LEU A 368 -37.49 -10.18 0.72
C LEU A 368 -37.36 -11.64 0.28
N LEU A 369 -38.14 -12.54 0.88
CA LEU A 369 -38.12 -13.97 0.57
C LEU A 369 -39.02 -14.37 -0.60
N ALA A 370 -39.85 -13.44 -1.11
CA ALA A 370 -40.76 -13.73 -2.20
C ALA A 370 -40.01 -14.24 -3.45
N LYS A 371 -40.42 -15.42 -3.94
CA LYS A 371 -40.00 -15.94 -5.25
C LYS A 371 -40.45 -15.03 -6.40
N GLN A 372 -41.52 -14.27 -6.18
CA GLN A 372 -42.03 -13.23 -7.07
C GLN A 372 -42.62 -12.10 -6.23
N ILE A 373 -42.12 -10.88 -6.40
CA ILE A 373 -42.65 -9.72 -5.69
C ILE A 373 -43.97 -9.31 -6.37
N LYS A 374 -45.07 -9.81 -5.82
CA LYS A 374 -46.42 -9.25 -5.98
C LYS A 374 -46.85 -8.86 -4.58
N TYR A 375 -46.63 -7.60 -4.22
CA TYR A 375 -46.84 -7.16 -2.85
C TYR A 375 -47.79 -5.98 -2.83
N GLU A 376 -48.87 -6.13 -2.05
CA GLU A 376 -49.99 -5.19 -1.99
C GLU A 376 -49.83 -4.18 -0.83
N LYS A 377 -48.86 -4.39 0.06
CA LYS A 377 -48.66 -3.55 1.24
C LYS A 377 -47.37 -2.75 1.14
N ASP A 378 -47.43 -1.46 1.43
CA ASP A 378 -46.24 -0.62 1.40
C ASP A 378 -45.34 -0.91 2.63
N ILE A 379 -44.03 -0.97 2.40
CA ILE A 379 -43.04 -1.15 3.47
C ILE A 379 -42.44 0.21 3.82
N HIS A 380 -42.69 0.65 5.04
CA HIS A 380 -42.25 1.93 5.58
C HIS A 380 -41.10 1.73 6.57
N PHE A 381 -39.90 2.17 6.20
CA PHE A 381 -38.78 2.18 7.13
C PHE A 381 -38.91 3.32 8.13
N ASN A 382 -38.50 3.12 9.38
CA ASN A 382 -38.42 4.15 10.43
C ASN A 382 -36.97 4.48 10.84
N CYS A 383 -36.00 3.92 10.10
CA CYS A 383 -34.58 4.22 10.23
C CYS A 383 -34.12 5.30 9.24
N TYR A 384 -32.95 5.89 9.50
CA TYR A 384 -32.34 6.85 8.59
C TYR A 384 -31.80 6.16 7.33
N THR A 385 -31.77 6.89 6.21
CA THR A 385 -31.37 6.33 4.90
C THR A 385 -29.96 5.74 4.90
N ASN A 386 -29.02 6.31 5.68
CA ASN A 386 -27.68 5.77 5.85
C ASN A 386 -27.66 4.42 6.62
N GLN A 387 -28.52 4.24 7.63
CA GLN A 387 -28.67 2.97 8.34
C GLN A 387 -29.31 1.91 7.45
N LEU A 388 -30.38 2.26 6.74
CA LEU A 388 -31.00 1.39 5.74
C LEU A 388 -29.97 0.96 4.70
N ALA A 389 -29.09 1.89 4.33
CA ALA A 389 -28.03 1.60 3.42
C ALA A 389 -27.07 0.55 3.96
N LEU A 390 -26.51 0.78 5.14
CA LEU A 390 -25.60 -0.17 5.77
C LEU A 390 -26.23 -1.57 5.84
N ILE A 391 -27.51 -1.67 6.24
CA ILE A 391 -28.27 -2.93 6.33
C ILE A 391 -28.32 -3.66 4.98
N ILE A 392 -28.70 -2.97 3.89
CA ILE A 392 -28.74 -3.55 2.54
C ILE A 392 -27.35 -4.04 2.11
N THR A 393 -26.31 -3.26 2.40
CA THR A 393 -24.92 -3.64 2.10
C THR A 393 -24.47 -4.87 2.89
N GLN A 394 -24.83 -5.00 4.16
CA GLN A 394 -24.52 -6.19 4.96
C GLN A 394 -25.20 -7.45 4.42
N PHE A 395 -26.47 -7.36 4.05
CA PHE A 395 -27.18 -8.47 3.39
C PHE A 395 -26.49 -8.90 2.09
N LYS A 396 -26.02 -7.95 1.27
CA LYS A 396 -25.29 -8.20 0.04
C LYS A 396 -23.92 -8.83 0.28
N ASN A 397 -23.11 -8.24 1.16
CA ASN A 397 -21.74 -8.69 1.44
C ASN A 397 -21.70 -10.10 2.03
N ARG A 398 -22.68 -10.45 2.88
CA ARG A 398 -22.82 -11.78 3.49
C ARG A 398 -23.55 -12.79 2.59
N LYS A 399 -23.82 -12.41 1.34
CA LYS A 399 -24.45 -13.26 0.31
C LYS A 399 -25.77 -13.88 0.80
N TYR A 400 -26.62 -13.09 1.45
CA TYR A 400 -27.98 -13.54 1.80
C TYR A 400 -28.91 -13.54 0.59
N PHE A 401 -28.64 -12.65 -0.36
CA PHE A 401 -29.42 -12.45 -1.58
C PHE A 401 -28.46 -12.25 -2.76
N ASP A 402 -28.82 -12.77 -3.94
CA ASP A 402 -28.07 -12.49 -5.18
C ASP A 402 -28.62 -11.27 -5.93
N GLY A 403 -29.86 -10.85 -5.61
CA GLY A 403 -30.55 -9.74 -6.26
C GLY A 403 -30.76 -8.50 -5.38
N LEU A 404 -30.51 -8.57 -4.06
CA LEU A 404 -30.74 -7.45 -3.15
C LEU A 404 -29.60 -6.43 -3.25
N SER A 405 -29.97 -5.21 -3.63
CA SER A 405 -29.13 -4.04 -3.74
C SER A 405 -29.96 -2.77 -3.58
N TYR A 406 -29.30 -1.64 -3.41
CA TYR A 406 -29.98 -0.33 -3.45
C TYR A 406 -30.79 -0.13 -4.72
N ALA A 407 -30.17 -0.44 -5.86
CA ALA A 407 -30.83 -0.32 -7.15
C ALA A 407 -32.09 -1.17 -7.21
N SER A 408 -32.03 -2.42 -6.71
CA SER A 408 -33.21 -3.28 -6.69
C SER A 408 -34.30 -2.78 -5.73
N VAL A 409 -33.93 -2.16 -4.60
CA VAL A 409 -34.90 -1.59 -3.63
C VAL A 409 -35.54 -0.33 -4.18
N VAL A 410 -34.76 0.59 -4.75
CA VAL A 410 -35.25 1.85 -5.34
C VAL A 410 -36.09 1.60 -6.61
N ASN A 411 -35.79 0.54 -7.35
CA ASN A 411 -36.58 0.16 -8.53
C ASN A 411 -37.94 -0.47 -8.19
N THR A 412 -38.27 -0.60 -6.90
CA THR A 412 -39.60 -1.06 -6.48
C THR A 412 -40.46 0.10 -5.99
N ASP A 413 -41.74 0.04 -6.34
CA ASP A 413 -42.68 1.16 -6.11
C ASP A 413 -43.29 1.20 -4.69
N PHE A 414 -42.90 0.28 -3.79
CA PHE A 414 -43.56 0.02 -2.51
C PHE A 414 -42.65 0.17 -1.26
N PHE A 415 -41.39 0.60 -1.40
CA PHE A 415 -40.54 0.96 -0.24
C PHE A 415 -40.52 2.48 0.01
N TYR A 416 -40.66 2.86 1.27
CA TYR A 416 -40.75 4.26 1.71
C TYR A 416 -39.76 4.56 2.83
N SER A 417 -39.25 5.80 2.84
CA SER A 417 -38.37 6.34 3.88
C SER A 417 -39.12 6.64 5.18
N LYS A 418 -38.35 7.01 6.22
CA LYS A 418 -38.87 7.47 7.52
C LYS A 418 -39.83 8.63 7.40
N GLU A 419 -39.57 9.55 6.47
CA GLU A 419 -40.41 10.72 6.19
C GLU A 419 -41.68 10.35 5.38
N GLY A 420 -41.88 9.07 5.07
CA GLY A 420 -43.04 8.59 4.31
C GLY A 420 -42.95 8.85 2.81
N SER A 421 -41.78 9.23 2.30
CA SER A 421 -41.54 9.44 0.86
C SER A 421 -41.04 8.16 0.19
N LYS A 422 -41.42 7.91 -1.07
CA LYS A 422 -40.89 6.75 -1.82
C LYS A 422 -39.36 6.82 -1.90
N LEU A 423 -38.69 5.69 -1.68
CA LEU A 423 -37.24 5.63 -1.82
C LEU A 423 -36.85 5.94 -3.27
N LYS A 424 -36.06 7.00 -3.45
CA LYS A 424 -35.52 7.44 -4.74
C LYS A 424 -33.99 7.35 -4.71
N GLY A 425 -33.37 7.14 -5.87
CA GLY A 425 -31.92 6.88 -5.97
C GLY A 425 -31.04 8.00 -5.39
N ASN A 426 -31.53 9.25 -5.40
CA ASN A 426 -30.85 10.44 -4.88
C ASN A 426 -30.81 10.55 -3.33
N ILE A 427 -31.65 9.79 -2.61
CA ILE A 427 -31.70 9.84 -1.14
C ILE A 427 -30.51 9.08 -0.53
N PHE A 428 -30.00 8.06 -1.23
CA PHE A 428 -28.85 7.27 -0.77
C PHE A 428 -27.53 8.02 -0.99
N SER A 429 -27.29 8.64 -2.15
CA SER A 429 -26.03 9.38 -2.42
C SER A 429 -25.80 10.57 -1.47
N SER A 430 -26.87 11.23 -1.04
CA SER A 430 -26.83 12.34 -0.08
C SER A 430 -26.61 11.89 1.37
N SER A 431 -26.98 10.65 1.72
CA SER A 431 -26.85 10.12 3.08
C SER A 431 -25.49 9.47 3.38
N TRP A 432 -24.69 9.13 2.36
CA TRP A 432 -23.26 8.75 2.55
C TRP A 432 -22.38 9.93 3.00
N ASN A 433 -22.79 11.16 2.70
CA ASN A 433 -22.10 12.37 3.17
C ASN A 433 -22.49 12.77 4.60
N GLN A 434 -23.50 12.11 5.18
CA GLN A 434 -23.90 12.28 6.58
C GLN A 434 -23.37 11.09 7.36
N ASN A 435 -22.14 11.25 7.86
CA ASN A 435 -21.42 10.27 8.67
C ASN A 435 -22.37 9.67 9.73
N PRO A 436 -22.73 8.38 9.65
CA PRO A 436 -23.48 7.77 10.73
C PRO A 436 -22.64 7.83 12.00
N ASN A 437 -23.28 7.89 13.18
CA ASN A 437 -22.54 7.71 14.42
C ASN A 437 -21.76 6.37 14.32
N PRO A 438 -20.41 6.35 14.38
CA PRO A 438 -19.60 5.14 14.21
C PRO A 438 -19.99 4.01 15.17
N GLU A 439 -20.49 4.35 16.35
CA GLU A 439 -21.01 3.39 17.33
C GLU A 439 -22.22 2.62 16.77
N ARG A 440 -23.17 3.32 16.14
CA ARG A 440 -24.36 2.71 15.54
C ARG A 440 -24.05 1.83 14.33
N GLU A 441 -23.03 2.17 13.54
CA GLU A 441 -22.60 1.28 12.44
C GLU A 441 -22.06 -0.04 13.00
N THR A 442 -21.24 0.06 14.05
CA THR A 442 -20.64 -1.10 14.71
C THR A 442 -21.72 -2.02 15.30
N GLU A 443 -22.75 -1.45 15.94
CA GLU A 443 -23.87 -2.22 16.50
C GLU A 443 -24.73 -2.90 15.42
N ILE A 444 -25.00 -2.22 14.29
CA ILE A 444 -25.71 -2.84 13.15
C ILE A 444 -24.91 -4.01 12.61
N VAL A 445 -23.60 -3.84 12.40
CA VAL A 445 -22.72 -4.92 11.91
C VAL A 445 -22.69 -6.09 12.91
N ALA A 446 -22.65 -5.80 14.22
CA ALA A 446 -22.66 -6.81 15.27
C ALA A 446 -23.92 -7.68 15.25
N ILE A 447 -25.10 -7.13 14.92
CA ILE A 447 -26.31 -7.93 14.72
C ILE A 447 -26.09 -8.97 13.61
N PHE A 448 -25.52 -8.58 12.48
CA PHE A 448 -25.27 -9.52 11.38
C PHE A 448 -24.19 -10.56 11.72
N ASP A 449 -23.24 -10.22 12.61
CA ASP A 449 -22.19 -11.14 13.07
C ASP A 449 -22.73 -12.25 13.99
N LYS A 450 -23.75 -11.96 14.81
CA LYS A 450 -24.42 -12.96 15.65
C LYS A 450 -25.00 -14.15 14.86
N PHE A 451 -25.29 -13.95 13.57
CA PHE A 451 -25.99 -14.93 12.73
C PHE A 451 -25.17 -15.43 11.52
N GLN A 452 -23.87 -15.11 11.46
CA GLN A 452 -22.94 -15.72 10.50
C GLN A 452 -22.79 -17.22 10.78
#